data_AF-A0A7C5G992-F1
#
_entry.id   AF-A0A7C5G992-F1
#
_cell.length_a   1.000
_cell.length_b   1.000
_cell.length_c   1.000
_cell.angle_alpha   90.00
_cell.angle_beta   90.00
_cell.angle_gamma   90.00
#
_symmetry.space_group_name_H-M   'P 1'
#
loop_
_entity.id
_entity.type
_entity.pdbx_description
1 polymer ?
#
loop_
_entity_poly.entity_id
_entity_poly.type
_entity_poly.pdbx_seq_one_letter_code
_entity_poly.pdbx_strand_id
1 'polypeptide(L)'
;MRTGSYSVGASTTSRASLKPPEIAAVLKTVASGLCQAYYKAVRLILRKGWRLVLRRDGYIEVFYDKHPPTAEDEAKLGPLYEAFARRLRKPPGWPADIPLPVWWSDLALGFDILEAARISCSCGFPVAVLIYFREGCRWHCPACGKRVTVPIASG
;
A
#
# COMPACT_ATOMS: atom_id res chain seq x y z
N MET A 1 -27.83 37.82 -7.28
CA MET A 1 -27.76 36.35 -7.18
C MET A 1 -26.89 35.84 -8.34
N ARG A 2 -25.65 35.40 -8.07
CA ARG A 2 -24.77 34.76 -9.07
C ARG A 2 -24.56 33.31 -8.67
N THR A 3 -25.12 32.39 -9.44
CA THR A 3 -24.89 30.95 -9.31
C THR A 3 -23.54 30.63 -9.95
N GLY A 4 -22.53 30.36 -9.11
CA GLY A 4 -21.24 29.83 -9.55
C GLY A 4 -21.34 28.32 -9.74
N SER A 5 -21.20 27.87 -10.98
CA SER A 5 -21.11 26.47 -11.36
C SER A 5 -19.71 25.95 -11.01
N TYR A 6 -19.59 25.08 -10.01
CA TYR A 6 -18.36 24.36 -9.74
C TYR A 6 -18.26 23.16 -10.69
N SER A 7 -17.35 23.25 -11.66
CA SER A 7 -16.95 22.13 -12.49
C SER A 7 -16.21 21.10 -11.63
N VAL A 8 -16.81 19.93 -11.44
CA VAL A 8 -16.13 18.76 -10.87
C VAL A 8 -15.10 18.31 -11.89
N GLY A 9 -13.84 18.67 -11.66
CA GLY A 9 -12.72 18.17 -12.45
C GLY A 9 -12.63 16.66 -12.29
N ALA A 10 -13.02 15.92 -13.32
CA ALA A 10 -12.79 14.49 -13.41
C ALA A 10 -11.27 14.26 -13.53
N SER A 11 -10.61 14.00 -12.41
CA SER A 11 -9.25 13.48 -12.39
C SER A 11 -9.26 12.15 -13.15
N THR A 12 -8.76 12.17 -14.38
CA THR A 12 -8.74 11.02 -15.27
C THR A 12 -7.59 10.13 -14.83
N THR A 13 -7.84 9.20 -13.91
CA THR A 13 -6.82 8.24 -13.46
C THR A 13 -6.56 7.21 -14.56
N SER A 14 -5.47 7.37 -15.29
CA SER A 14 -5.03 6.40 -16.29
C SER A 14 -4.35 5.18 -15.64
N ARG A 15 -4.47 4.01 -16.27
CA ARG A 15 -4.20 2.68 -15.68
C ARG A 15 -3.05 1.98 -16.39
N ALA A 16 -2.05 1.51 -15.64
CA ALA A 16 -1.00 0.59 -16.11
C ALA A 16 -0.94 -0.64 -15.19
N SER A 17 -0.49 -1.80 -15.69
CA SER A 17 -0.47 -3.07 -14.92
C SER A 17 0.87 -3.78 -15.07
N LEU A 18 1.44 -4.26 -13.95
CA LEU A 18 2.66 -5.06 -13.92
C LEU A 18 2.30 -6.56 -14.03
N LYS A 19 3.03 -7.32 -14.87
CA LYS A 19 2.67 -8.71 -15.26
C LYS A 19 3.39 -9.80 -14.43
N PRO A 20 2.71 -10.88 -13.97
CA PRO A 20 3.24 -12.03 -13.22
C PRO A 20 4.32 -12.96 -13.85
N PRO A 21 4.35 -13.24 -15.17
CA PRO A 21 5.12 -14.40 -15.68
C PRO A 21 6.65 -14.22 -15.78
N GLU A 22 7.18 -13.00 -15.60
CA GLU A 22 8.64 -12.76 -15.58
C GLU A 22 9.26 -12.86 -14.18
N ILE A 23 8.40 -12.97 -13.15
CA ILE A 23 8.78 -12.84 -11.74
C ILE A 23 9.24 -14.16 -11.12
N ALA A 24 8.75 -15.30 -11.62
CA ALA A 24 9.13 -16.61 -11.10
C ALA A 24 10.59 -17.00 -11.37
N ALA A 25 11.20 -16.44 -12.42
CA ALA A 25 12.58 -16.78 -12.82
C ALA A 25 13.65 -16.13 -11.91
N VAL A 26 13.30 -15.10 -11.13
CA VAL A 26 14.23 -14.37 -10.25
C VAL A 26 14.20 -14.89 -8.80
N LEU A 27 13.28 -15.81 -8.47
CA LEU A 27 12.95 -16.22 -7.08
C LEU A 27 13.93 -17.15 -6.37
N LYS A 28 15.18 -17.26 -6.84
CA LYS A 28 16.17 -18.09 -6.15
C LYS A 28 17.12 -17.35 -5.22
N THR A 29 17.04 -16.02 -5.08
CA THR A 29 18.23 -15.31 -4.56
C THR A 29 18.07 -14.31 -3.40
N VAL A 30 16.90 -14.07 -2.80
CA VAL A 30 16.86 -13.04 -1.73
C VAL A 30 15.98 -13.42 -0.53
N ALA A 31 16.64 -13.92 0.51
CA ALA A 31 16.13 -13.99 1.88
C ALA A 31 16.77 -12.90 2.76
N SER A 32 15.96 -12.38 3.69
CA SER A 32 16.27 -11.48 4.82
C SER A 32 16.64 -10.03 4.51
N GLY A 33 15.84 -9.10 5.07
CA GLY A 33 16.03 -7.65 5.01
C GLY A 33 15.50 -7.03 3.71
N LEU A 34 14.80 -5.90 3.81
CA LEU A 34 14.55 -5.08 2.63
C LEU A 34 15.89 -4.61 2.07
N CYS A 35 16.26 -5.08 0.88
CA CYS A 35 17.49 -4.67 0.22
C CYS A 35 17.42 -3.19 -0.19
N GLN A 36 18.57 -2.56 -0.40
CA GLN A 36 18.64 -1.16 -0.84
C GLN A 36 17.82 -0.89 -2.12
N ALA A 37 17.69 -1.89 -3.00
CA ALA A 37 16.88 -1.81 -4.21
C ALA A 37 15.40 -1.61 -3.89
N TYR A 38 14.85 -2.32 -2.89
CA TYR A 38 13.46 -2.14 -2.47
C TYR A 38 13.21 -0.71 -1.98
N TYR A 39 14.07 -0.18 -1.11
CA TYR A 39 13.92 1.19 -0.62
C TYR A 39 14.01 2.24 -1.73
N LYS A 40 14.90 2.04 -2.71
CA LYS A 40 15.00 2.91 -3.89
C LYS A 40 13.71 2.85 -4.72
N ALA A 41 13.14 1.68 -4.91
CA ALA A 41 11.89 1.50 -5.64
C ALA A 41 10.69 2.12 -4.92
N VAL A 42 10.55 1.92 -3.62
CA VAL A 42 9.48 2.59 -2.83
C VAL A 42 9.64 4.12 -2.89
N ARG A 43 10.86 4.64 -2.77
CA ARG A 43 11.11 6.08 -2.95
C ARG A 43 10.73 6.58 -4.34
N LEU A 44 10.99 5.81 -5.39
CA LEU A 44 10.58 6.14 -6.75
C LEU A 44 9.05 6.23 -6.85
N ILE A 45 8.34 5.19 -6.40
CA ILE A 45 6.87 5.11 -6.38
C ILE A 45 6.28 6.35 -5.69
N LEU A 46 6.73 6.63 -4.46
CA LEU A 46 6.24 7.77 -3.68
C LEU A 46 6.56 9.12 -4.33
N ARG A 47 7.77 9.30 -4.87
CA ARG A 47 8.17 10.55 -5.56
C ARG A 47 7.36 10.80 -6.82
N LYS A 48 6.98 9.75 -7.53
CA LYS A 48 6.18 9.85 -8.75
C LYS A 48 4.68 9.99 -8.45
N GLY A 49 4.27 9.86 -7.19
CA GLY A 49 2.87 9.91 -6.77
C GLY A 49 2.08 8.67 -7.21
N TRP A 50 2.75 7.53 -7.35
CA TRP A 50 2.13 6.28 -7.77
C TRP A 50 1.50 5.56 -6.59
N ARG A 51 0.33 4.97 -6.81
CA ARG A 51 -0.32 4.08 -5.86
C ARG A 51 -0.47 2.70 -6.47
N LEU A 52 0.04 1.71 -5.74
CA LEU A 52 -0.05 0.32 -6.14
C LEU A 52 -1.29 -0.33 -5.53
N VAL A 53 -2.03 -1.09 -6.33
CA VAL A 53 -3.19 -1.87 -5.86
C VAL A 53 -3.02 -3.31 -6.33
N LEU A 54 -2.98 -4.24 -5.38
CA LEU A 54 -3.00 -5.66 -5.69
C LEU A 54 -4.43 -6.09 -6.03
N ARG A 55 -4.62 -6.61 -7.24
CA ARG A 55 -5.87 -7.20 -7.71
C ARG A 55 -6.04 -8.62 -7.21
N ARG A 56 -7.27 -9.15 -7.36
CA ARG A 56 -7.64 -10.52 -7.00
C ARG A 56 -6.95 -11.60 -7.85
N ASP A 57 -6.66 -11.29 -9.12
CA ASP A 57 -5.91 -12.18 -10.03
C ASP A 57 -4.39 -12.13 -9.80
N GLY A 58 -3.95 -11.44 -8.74
CA GLY A 58 -2.56 -11.38 -8.34
C GLY A 58 -1.76 -10.29 -9.05
N TYR A 59 -2.32 -9.57 -10.02
CA TYR A 59 -1.69 -8.45 -10.74
C TYR A 59 -1.59 -7.19 -9.88
N ILE A 60 -0.51 -6.41 -10.02
CA ILE A 60 -0.38 -5.08 -9.40
C ILE A 60 -0.76 -4.01 -10.42
N GLU A 61 -1.78 -3.24 -10.11
CA GLU A 61 -2.15 -2.02 -10.83
C GLU A 61 -1.41 -0.81 -10.28
N VAL A 62 -0.97 0.05 -11.19
CA VAL A 62 -0.38 1.34 -10.86
C VAL A 62 -1.39 2.43 -11.20
N PHE A 63 -1.84 3.15 -10.18
CA PHE A 63 -2.62 4.37 -10.29
C PHE A 63 -1.66 5.56 -10.25
N TYR A 64 -1.86 6.50 -11.17
CA TYR A 64 -1.03 7.69 -11.30
C TYR A 64 -1.87 8.84 -11.86
N ASP A 65 -1.47 10.07 -11.51
CA ASP A 65 -2.14 11.27 -12.01
C ASP A 65 -1.48 11.80 -13.29
N LYS A 66 -0.21 12.20 -13.21
CA LYS A 66 0.48 12.92 -14.30
C LYS A 66 1.63 12.15 -14.95
N HIS A 67 2.19 11.18 -14.24
CA HIS A 67 3.41 10.51 -14.65
C HIS A 67 3.12 9.02 -14.77
N PRO A 68 2.78 8.47 -15.95
CA PRO A 68 2.71 7.02 -16.11
C PRO A 68 4.08 6.37 -15.84
N PRO A 69 4.14 5.12 -15.37
CA PRO A 69 5.36 4.32 -15.40
C PRO A 69 5.91 4.23 -16.82
N THR A 70 7.20 4.48 -16.98
CA THR A 70 7.91 4.20 -18.24
C THR A 70 8.34 2.73 -18.27
N ALA A 71 8.69 2.21 -19.45
CA ALA A 71 9.27 0.87 -19.56
C ALA A 71 10.55 0.70 -18.70
N GLU A 72 11.34 1.76 -18.54
CA GLU A 72 12.51 1.75 -17.65
C GLU A 72 12.11 1.64 -16.18
N ASP A 73 11.05 2.33 -15.77
CA ASP A 73 10.52 2.22 -14.41
C ASP A 73 9.94 0.82 -14.16
N GLU A 74 9.19 0.27 -15.10
CA GLU A 74 8.65 -1.08 -15.01
C GLU A 74 9.78 -2.12 -14.88
N ALA A 75 10.86 -1.99 -15.66
CA ALA A 75 12.03 -2.86 -15.56
C ALA A 75 12.72 -2.78 -14.18
N LYS A 76 12.73 -1.60 -13.53
CA LYS A 76 13.25 -1.43 -12.16
C LYS A 76 12.34 -2.06 -11.11
N LEU A 77 11.02 -2.04 -11.32
CA LEU A 77 10.02 -2.54 -10.37
C LEU A 77 9.76 -4.04 -10.50
N GLY A 78 9.87 -4.61 -11.70
CA GLY A 78 9.58 -6.00 -12.00
C GLY A 78 10.22 -7.01 -11.05
N PRO A 79 11.55 -6.93 -10.79
CA PRO A 79 12.23 -7.84 -9.87
C PRO A 79 11.73 -7.80 -8.42
N LEU A 80 11.03 -6.73 -8.02
CA LEU A 80 10.52 -6.52 -6.66
C LEU A 80 9.03 -6.87 -6.52
N TYR A 81 8.41 -7.37 -7.59
CA TYR A 81 6.98 -7.61 -7.63
C TYR A 81 6.48 -8.45 -6.47
N GLU A 82 7.13 -9.58 -6.15
CA GLU A 82 6.66 -10.42 -5.05
C GLU A 82 6.71 -9.73 -3.70
N ALA A 83 7.76 -8.93 -3.48
CA ALA A 83 7.87 -8.13 -2.27
C ALA A 83 6.73 -7.11 -2.20
N PHE A 84 6.39 -6.45 -3.31
CA PHE A 84 5.23 -5.56 -3.38
C PHE A 84 3.92 -6.32 -3.17
N ALA A 85 3.69 -7.41 -3.89
CA ALA A 85 2.46 -8.21 -3.78
C ALA A 85 2.26 -8.70 -2.34
N ARG A 86 3.31 -9.20 -1.68
CA ARG A 86 3.26 -9.62 -0.27
C ARG A 86 2.86 -8.47 0.66
N ARG A 87 3.46 -7.29 0.46
CA ARG A 87 3.18 -6.08 1.25
C ARG A 87 1.78 -5.51 1.02
N LEU A 88 1.28 -5.56 -0.22
CA LEU A 88 0.00 -4.98 -0.61
C LEU A 88 -1.21 -5.85 -0.23
N ARG A 89 -1.00 -7.09 0.21
CA ARG A 89 -2.08 -7.96 0.70
C ARG A 89 -2.73 -7.36 1.95
N LYS A 90 -4.00 -7.75 2.17
CA LYS A 90 -4.65 -7.53 3.46
C LYS A 90 -3.82 -8.21 4.55
N PRO A 91 -3.41 -7.49 5.61
CA PRO A 91 -2.75 -8.13 6.74
C PRO A 91 -3.74 -9.05 7.48
N PRO A 92 -3.24 -10.03 8.24
CA PRO A 92 -4.07 -10.87 9.12
C PRO A 92 -5.00 -10.01 9.99
N GLY A 93 -6.24 -10.45 10.20
CA GLY A 93 -7.23 -9.74 11.01
C GLY A 93 -7.89 -8.52 10.35
N TRP A 94 -7.51 -8.14 9.12
CA TRP A 94 -8.21 -7.11 8.36
C TRP A 94 -9.67 -7.56 8.06
N PRO A 95 -10.70 -6.79 8.44
CA PRO A 95 -12.09 -7.21 8.26
C PRO A 95 -12.45 -7.47 6.79
N ALA A 96 -13.14 -8.58 6.52
CA ALA A 96 -13.43 -9.03 5.15
C ALA A 96 -14.30 -8.03 4.37
N ASP A 97 -15.26 -7.43 5.06
CA ASP A 97 -16.22 -6.43 4.57
C ASP A 97 -15.61 -5.05 4.32
N ILE A 98 -14.40 -4.79 4.81
CA ILE A 98 -13.74 -3.49 4.64
C ILE A 98 -12.76 -3.58 3.46
N PRO A 99 -12.97 -2.85 2.35
CA PRO A 99 -12.04 -2.84 1.24
C PRO A 99 -10.71 -2.16 1.63
N LEU A 100 -9.61 -2.56 0.97
CA LEU A 100 -8.36 -1.82 1.10
C LEU A 100 -8.52 -0.47 0.38
N PRO A 101 -8.17 0.65 1.02
CA PRO A 101 -8.21 1.95 0.37
C PRO A 101 -7.13 2.05 -0.71
N VAL A 102 -7.36 2.88 -1.73
CA VAL A 102 -6.39 3.06 -2.84
C VAL A 102 -5.03 3.57 -2.35
N TRP A 103 -5.02 4.39 -1.30
CA TRP A 103 -3.80 4.89 -0.65
C TRP A 103 -3.09 3.85 0.23
N TRP A 104 -3.59 2.61 0.33
CA TRP A 104 -3.00 1.56 1.17
C TRP A 104 -1.51 1.33 0.88
N SER A 105 -1.10 1.39 -0.39
CA SER A 105 0.29 1.23 -0.80
C SER A 105 1.24 2.26 -0.17
N ASP A 106 0.77 3.47 0.10
CA ASP A 106 1.57 4.54 0.72
C ASP A 106 2.07 4.10 2.10
N LEU A 107 1.26 3.33 2.82
CA LEU A 107 1.60 2.77 4.13
C LEU A 107 2.27 1.39 3.99
N ALA A 108 1.65 0.48 3.25
CA ALA A 108 2.01 -0.92 3.20
C ALA A 108 3.41 -1.17 2.62
N LEU A 109 3.89 -0.29 1.74
CA LEU A 109 5.24 -0.38 1.19
C LEU A 109 6.31 0.14 2.17
N GLY A 110 5.93 1.10 3.04
CA GLY A 110 6.85 1.79 3.94
C GLY A 110 7.00 1.15 5.31
N PHE A 111 5.98 0.41 5.78
CA PHE A 111 5.94 -0.15 7.12
C PHE A 111 5.81 -1.67 7.14
N ASP A 112 6.42 -2.30 8.14
CA ASP A 112 6.19 -3.71 8.45
C ASP A 112 4.90 -3.84 9.27
N ILE A 113 3.82 -4.12 8.54
CA ILE A 113 2.48 -4.33 9.10
C ILE A 113 2.31 -5.81 9.41
N LEU A 114 2.09 -6.12 10.69
CA LEU A 114 2.03 -7.50 11.18
C LEU A 114 0.60 -8.05 11.13
N GLU A 115 -0.37 -7.24 11.55
CA GLU A 115 -1.79 -7.60 11.62
C GLU A 115 -2.68 -6.34 11.62
N ALA A 116 -3.98 -6.55 11.57
CA ALA A 116 -5.02 -5.53 11.64
C ALA A 116 -6.17 -6.01 12.53
N ALA A 117 -6.96 -5.06 13.02
CA ALA A 117 -8.15 -5.35 13.80
C ALA A 117 -9.22 -4.28 13.56
N ARG A 118 -10.49 -4.65 13.76
CA ARG A 118 -11.62 -3.70 13.75
C ARG A 118 -11.58 -2.83 15.00
N ILE A 119 -10.88 -1.71 14.89
CA ILE A 119 -10.73 -0.73 15.96
C ILE A 119 -10.92 0.65 15.35
N SER A 120 -11.98 1.33 15.74
CA SER A 120 -12.32 2.65 15.21
C SER A 120 -11.37 3.72 15.72
N CYS A 121 -10.79 4.49 14.80
CA CYS A 121 -10.05 5.69 15.12
C CYS A 121 -10.99 6.90 15.25
N SER A 122 -10.58 7.93 15.99
CA SER A 122 -11.30 9.22 16.06
C SER A 122 -11.40 9.95 14.73
N CYS A 123 -10.59 9.59 13.72
CA CYS A 123 -10.76 10.10 12.35
C CYS A 123 -11.88 9.39 11.57
N GLY A 124 -12.59 8.44 12.18
CA GLY A 124 -13.69 7.69 11.57
C GLY A 124 -13.26 6.44 10.81
N PHE A 125 -11.96 6.15 10.66
CA PHE A 125 -11.53 4.93 9.98
C PHE A 125 -11.71 3.71 10.89
N PRO A 126 -12.36 2.62 10.42
CA PRO A 126 -12.83 1.52 11.26
C PRO A 126 -11.80 0.42 11.55
N VAL A 127 -10.55 0.58 11.10
CA VAL A 127 -9.49 -0.43 11.22
C VAL A 127 -8.23 0.20 11.81
N ALA A 128 -7.56 -0.52 12.69
CA ALA A 128 -6.19 -0.23 13.09
C ALA A 128 -5.27 -1.35 12.62
N VAL A 129 -3.98 -1.02 12.43
CA VAL A 129 -2.92 -1.95 12.03
C VAL A 129 -1.83 -1.99 13.10
N LEU A 130 -1.29 -3.17 13.36
CA LEU A 130 -0.12 -3.35 14.21
C LEU A 130 1.14 -3.16 13.36
N ILE A 131 1.91 -2.13 13.67
CA ILE A 131 3.15 -1.80 12.96
C ILE A 131 4.34 -2.12 13.86
N TYR A 132 5.34 -2.80 13.31
CA TYR A 132 6.62 -3.02 13.97
C TYR A 132 7.52 -1.78 13.80
N PHE A 133 7.93 -1.21 14.93
CA PHE A 133 9.00 -0.21 15.01
C PHE A 133 10.20 -0.79 15.75
N ARG A 134 11.34 -0.10 15.67
CA ARG A 134 12.56 -0.50 16.41
C ARG A 134 12.32 -0.55 17.91
N GLU A 135 11.44 0.30 18.43
CA GLU A 135 11.05 0.41 19.84
C GLU A 135 9.87 -0.50 20.21
N GLY A 136 9.46 -1.41 19.31
CA GLY A 136 8.39 -2.39 19.52
C GLY A 136 7.13 -2.14 18.70
N CYS A 137 6.19 -3.09 18.79
CA CYS A 137 4.95 -3.07 18.03
C CYS A 137 3.93 -2.08 18.61
N ARG A 138 3.26 -1.32 17.74
CA ARG A 138 2.22 -0.37 18.16
C ARG A 138 1.05 -0.38 17.18
N TRP A 139 -0.15 -0.18 17.72
CA TRP A 139 -1.38 -0.07 16.93
C TRP A 139 -1.56 1.37 16.43
N HIS A 140 -1.80 1.50 15.13
CA HIS A 140 -1.99 2.79 14.45
C HIS A 140 -3.19 2.74 13.52
N CYS A 141 -3.85 3.88 13.38
CA CYS A 141 -4.81 4.08 12.31
C CYS A 141 -4.05 4.25 10.98
N PRO A 142 -4.31 3.42 9.96
CA PRO A 142 -3.63 3.54 8.67
C PRO A 142 -4.03 4.82 7.91
N ALA A 143 -5.20 5.41 8.20
CA ALA A 143 -5.70 6.59 7.51
C ALA A 143 -5.09 7.92 8.00
N CYS A 144 -4.85 8.05 9.31
CA CYS A 144 -4.34 9.31 9.89
C CYS A 144 -3.04 9.16 10.69
N GLY A 145 -2.49 7.95 10.80
CA GLY A 145 -1.24 7.66 11.51
C GLY A 145 -1.33 7.74 13.05
N LYS A 146 -2.44 8.23 13.61
CA LYS A 146 -2.62 8.33 15.06
C LYS A 146 -2.51 6.94 15.71
N ARG A 147 -1.82 6.89 16.84
CA ARG A 147 -1.77 5.70 17.69
C ARG A 147 -3.18 5.39 18.19
N VAL A 148 -3.52 4.10 18.21
CA VAL A 148 -4.79 3.60 18.73
C VAL A 148 -4.46 2.72 19.94
N THR A 149 -5.17 2.91 21.04
CA THR A 149 -5.13 2.01 22.19
C THR A 149 -6.12 0.89 21.96
N VAL A 150 -5.64 -0.35 21.97
CA VAL A 150 -6.51 -1.53 21.97
C VAL A 150 -6.85 -1.82 23.43
N PRO A 151 -8.13 -2.06 23.77
CA PRO A 151 -8.45 -2.63 25.07
C PRO A 151 -7.71 -3.97 25.15
N ILE A 152 -6.82 -4.13 26.12
CA ILE A 152 -6.31 -5.45 26.46
C ILE A 152 -7.56 -6.24 26.83
N ALA A 153 -7.84 -7.33 26.10
CA ALA A 153 -8.88 -8.24 26.52
C ALA A 153 -8.52 -8.69 27.94
N SER A 154 -9.28 -8.22 28.93
CA SER A 154 -9.20 -8.72 30.28
C SER A 154 -9.57 -10.20 30.22
N GLY A 155 -8.55 -11.06 30.14
CA GLY A 155 -8.69 -12.49 30.35
C GLY A 155 -8.93 -12.77 31.83
#